data_AF-A0A2V8RGT1-F1
#
_entry.id   AF-A0A2V8RGT1-F1
#
_cell.length_a   1.000
_cell.length_b   1.000
_cell.length_c   1.000
_cell.angle_alpha   90.00
_cell.angle_beta   90.00
_cell.angle_gamma   90.00
#
_symmetry.space_group_name_H-M   'P 1'
#
loop_
_entity.id
_entity.type
_entity.pdbx_description
1 polymer ?
#
loop_
_entity_poly.entity_id
_entity_poly.type
_entity_poly.pdbx_seq_one_letter_code
_entity_poly.pdbx_strand_id
1 'polypeptide(L)'
;MLIAFLVRQQVGYLILAAAFFVLNIFTLIGFVVQRQNIVNVFENGFRFKKSKIAWDDVLSVDGDEAGLSIVKKDRTVIKIPRSIDDLGRLNAVIREKTHI
;
A
#
# COMPACT_ATOMS: atom_id res chain seq x y z
N MET A 1 -26.40 -45.52 -11.14
CA MET A 1 -25.65 -44.82 -12.22
C MET A 1 -25.92 -43.32 -12.28
N LEU A 2 -27.13 -42.82 -12.02
CA LEU A 2 -27.44 -41.38 -12.01
C LEU A 2 -26.69 -40.58 -10.92
N ILE A 3 -26.58 -41.13 -9.69
CA ILE A 3 -25.97 -40.45 -8.53
C ILE A 3 -24.46 -40.22 -8.74
N ALA A 4 -23.74 -41.20 -9.28
CA ALA A 4 -22.30 -41.09 -9.54
C ALA A 4 -21.98 -40.06 -10.64
N PHE A 5 -22.86 -39.91 -11.63
CA PHE A 5 -22.73 -38.88 -12.67
C PHE A 5 -22.99 -37.47 -12.10
N LEU A 6 -24.00 -37.35 -11.24
CA LEU A 6 -24.32 -36.10 -10.53
C LEU A 6 -23.14 -35.65 -9.65
N VAL A 7 -22.55 -36.58 -8.90
CA VAL A 7 -21.38 -36.32 -8.04
C VAL A 7 -20.16 -35.93 -8.88
N ARG A 8 -19.91 -36.60 -10.01
CA ARG A 8 -18.79 -36.24 -10.92
C ARG A 8 -18.96 -34.83 -11.50
N GLN A 9 -20.17 -34.42 -11.84
CA GLN A 9 -20.46 -33.07 -12.33
C GLN A 9 -20.25 -32.01 -11.24
N GLN A 10 -20.64 -32.31 -10.00
CA GLN A 10 -20.45 -31.43 -8.84
C GLN A 10 -18.96 -31.25 -8.48
N VAL A 11 -18.11 -32.28 -8.67
CA VAL A 11 -16.67 -32.18 -8.41
C VAL A 11 -15.98 -31.18 -9.35
N GLY A 12 -16.41 -31.10 -10.62
CA GLY A 12 -15.91 -30.08 -11.54
C GLY A 12 -16.24 -28.66 -11.08
N TYR A 13 -17.48 -28.43 -10.65
CA TYR A 13 -17.89 -27.15 -10.08
C TYR A 13 -17.17 -26.83 -8.76
N LEU A 14 -16.88 -27.84 -7.93
CA LEU A 14 -16.14 -27.68 -6.68
C LEU A 14 -14.71 -27.22 -6.94
N ILE A 15 -14.01 -27.82 -7.91
CA ILE A 15 -12.65 -27.43 -8.28
C ILE A 15 -12.64 -26.00 -8.85
N LEU A 16 -13.62 -25.67 -9.70
CA LEU A 16 -13.75 -24.35 -10.27
C LEU A 16 -14.02 -23.30 -9.18
N ALA A 17 -14.93 -23.57 -8.25
CA ALA A 17 -15.21 -22.71 -7.10
C ALA A 17 -13.98 -22.54 -6.20
N ALA A 18 -13.21 -23.60 -5.95
CA ALA A 18 -11.98 -23.54 -5.19
C ALA A 18 -10.93 -22.65 -5.88
N ALA A 19 -10.78 -22.74 -7.20
CA ALA A 19 -9.87 -21.88 -7.95
C ALA A 19 -10.27 -20.39 -7.85
N PHE A 20 -11.55 -20.07 -8.02
CA PHE A 20 -12.05 -18.71 -7.83
C PHE A 20 -11.90 -18.21 -6.39
N PHE A 21 -12.08 -19.10 -5.41
CA PHE A 21 -11.90 -18.75 -4.00
C PHE A 21 -10.45 -18.38 -3.69
N VAL A 22 -9.49 -19.15 -4.21
CA VAL A 22 -8.05 -18.86 -4.08
C VAL A 22 -7.71 -17.50 -4.72
N LEU A 23 -8.17 -17.24 -5.94
CA LEU A 23 -7.97 -15.94 -6.60
C LEU A 23 -8.58 -14.78 -5.79
N ASN A 24 -9.77 -14.97 -5.23
CA ASN A 24 -10.41 -13.97 -4.37
C ASN A 24 -9.63 -13.71 -3.10
N ILE A 25 -9.07 -14.73 -2.46
CA ILE A 25 -8.19 -14.55 -1.28
C ILE A 25 -6.98 -13.70 -1.65
N PHE A 26 -6.28 -14.03 -2.73
CA PHE A 26 -5.11 -13.24 -3.16
C PHE A 26 -5.49 -11.80 -3.49
N THR A 27 -6.62 -11.59 -4.16
CA THR A 27 -7.14 -10.26 -4.47
C THR A 27 -7.46 -9.48 -3.19
N LEU A 28 -8.11 -10.12 -2.22
CA LEU A 28 -8.44 -9.51 -0.94
C LEU A 28 -7.18 -9.15 -0.14
N ILE A 29 -6.19 -10.05 -0.09
CA ILE A 29 -4.90 -9.79 0.57
C ILE A 29 -4.19 -8.61 -0.10
N GLY A 30 -4.13 -8.60 -1.44
CA GLY A 30 -3.55 -7.48 -2.20
C GLY A 30 -4.23 -6.16 -1.87
N PHE A 31 -5.56 -6.15 -1.84
CA PHE A 31 -6.36 -4.98 -1.49
C PHE A 31 -6.10 -4.49 -0.05
N VAL A 32 -6.03 -5.41 0.93
CA VAL A 32 -5.72 -5.06 2.32
C VAL A 32 -4.32 -4.47 2.45
N VAL A 33 -3.32 -5.04 1.78
CA VAL A 33 -1.95 -4.53 1.79
C VAL A 33 -1.87 -3.16 1.13
N GLN A 34 -2.55 -2.96 0.00
CA GLN A 34 -2.58 -1.68 -0.70
C GLN A 34 -3.23 -0.58 0.14
N ARG A 35 -4.33 -0.88 0.85
CA ARG A 35 -5.00 0.07 1.74
C ARG A 35 -4.13 0.53 2.92
N GLN A 36 -3.20 -0.29 3.39
CA GLN A 36 -2.27 0.07 4.47
C GLN A 36 -1.11 0.95 4.02
N ASN A 37 -0.84 1.01 2.71
CA ASN A 37 0.27 1.79 2.14
C ASN A 37 -0.14 3.22 1.74
N ILE A 38 -1.33 3.67 2.10
CA ILE A 38 -1.80 5.03 1.79
C ILE A 38 -1.09 6.05 2.69
N VAL A 39 -0.45 7.05 2.09
CA VAL A 39 0.05 8.23 2.79
C VAL A 39 -1.10 9.22 2.93
N ASN A 40 -1.44 9.59 4.16
CA ASN A 40 -2.44 10.61 4.43
C ASN A 40 -1.75 11.93 4.72
N VAL A 41 -1.96 12.92 3.88
CA VAL A 41 -1.39 14.27 4.02
C VAL A 41 -2.36 15.15 4.80
N PHE A 42 -1.84 15.88 5.78
CA PHE A 42 -2.58 16.82 6.62
C PHE A 42 -1.90 18.20 6.59
N GLU A 43 -2.59 19.24 7.05
CA GLU A 43 -2.04 20.60 7.05
C GLU A 43 -0.75 20.73 7.87
N ASN A 44 -0.65 20.01 9.00
CA ASN A 44 0.48 20.07 9.93
C ASN A 44 1.49 18.92 9.77
N GLY A 45 1.32 18.04 8.77
CA GLY A 45 2.23 16.93 8.55
C GLY A 45 1.64 15.82 7.69
N PHE A 46 2.22 14.64 7.72
CA PHE A 46 1.71 13.47 7.00
C PHE A 46 1.77 12.23 7.89
N ARG A 47 0.88 11.27 7.62
CA ARG A 47 0.87 9.97 8.27
C ARG A 47 1.22 8.92 7.23
N PHE A 48 2.22 8.11 7.54
CA PHE A 48 2.58 6.92 6.78
C PHE A 48 2.54 5.71 7.69
N LYS A 49 1.76 4.69 7.32
CA LYS A 49 1.49 3.50 8.15
C LYS A 49 1.03 3.91 9.57
N LYS A 50 1.78 3.54 10.60
CA LYS A 50 1.50 3.87 12.01
C LYS A 50 2.20 5.15 12.48
N SER A 51 3.05 5.77 11.66
CA SER A 51 3.86 6.92 12.05
C SER A 51 3.21 8.22 11.58
N LYS A 52 3.01 9.15 12.53
CA LYS A 52 2.65 10.54 12.26
C LYS A 52 3.94 11.37 12.25
N ILE A 53 4.08 12.24 11.26
CA ILE A 53 5.29 13.03 11.02
C ILE A 53 4.84 14.47 10.81
N ALA A 54 5.34 15.41 11.61
CA ALA A 54 5.07 16.84 11.43
C ALA A 54 6.00 17.42 10.36
N TRP A 55 5.56 18.47 9.66
CA TRP A 55 6.39 19.14 8.66
C TRP A 55 7.66 19.74 9.25
N ASP A 56 7.56 20.30 10.47
CA ASP A 56 8.72 20.85 11.20
C ASP A 56 9.77 19.81 11.55
N ASP A 57 9.43 18.52 11.58
CA ASP A 57 10.37 17.44 11.90
C ASP A 57 11.13 16.94 10.68
N VAL A 58 10.78 17.39 9.47
CA VAL A 58 11.41 16.97 8.22
C VAL A 58 12.66 17.82 7.98
N LEU A 59 13.82 17.17 7.88
CA LEU A 59 15.11 17.82 7.61
C LEU A 59 15.44 17.85 6.12
N SER A 60 15.25 16.71 5.44
CA SER A 60 15.53 16.58 4.02
C SER A 60 14.69 15.46 3.41
N VAL A 61 14.45 15.58 2.11
CA VAL A 61 13.72 14.60 1.32
C VAL A 61 14.54 14.26 0.09
N ASP A 62 14.99 13.01 0.04
CA ASP A 62 15.72 12.45 -1.10
C ASP A 62 14.79 11.56 -1.91
N GLY A 63 14.56 11.93 -3.16
CA GLY A 63 13.85 11.09 -4.13
C GLY A 63 14.86 10.23 -4.89
N ASP A 64 14.72 8.92 -4.78
CA ASP A 64 15.52 7.93 -5.53
C ASP A 64 14.60 7.08 -6.43
N GLU A 65 15.17 6.33 -7.37
CA GLU A 65 14.43 5.45 -8.28
C GLU A 65 13.57 4.41 -7.54
N ALA A 66 13.98 4.03 -6.32
CA ALA A 66 13.31 3.09 -5.43
C ALA A 66 12.16 3.70 -4.59
N GLY A 67 12.07 5.02 -4.46
CA GLY A 67 11.07 5.70 -3.63
C GLY A 67 11.57 6.99 -2.97
N LEU A 68 10.83 7.47 -1.98
CA LEU A 68 11.13 8.72 -1.27
C LEU A 68 11.69 8.40 0.12
N SER A 69 12.88 8.91 0.42
CA SER A 69 13.50 8.81 1.74
C SER A 69 13.34 10.14 2.45
N ILE A 70 12.64 10.13 3.59
CA ILE A 70 12.45 11.32 4.42
C ILE A 70 13.33 11.18 5.64
N VAL A 71 14.24 12.15 5.82
CA VAL A 71 15.12 12.24 6.99
C VAL A 71 14.49 13.18 8.00
N LYS A 72 14.30 12.70 9.22
CA LYS A 72 13.80 13.50 10.34
C LYS A 72 14.91 14.14 11.16
N LYS A 73 14.54 15.16 11.94
CA LYS A 73 15.40 15.80 12.97
C LYS A 73 16.01 14.83 13.99
N ASP A 74 15.32 13.74 14.31
CA ASP A 74 15.80 12.66 15.18
C ASP A 74 16.79 11.69 14.50
N ARG A 75 17.20 11.98 13.25
CA ARG A 75 18.01 11.12 12.36
C ARG A 75 17.32 9.80 11.96
N THR A 76 16.03 9.60 12.23
CA THR A 76 15.31 8.46 11.67
C THR A 76 15.02 8.68 10.19
N VAL A 77 15.24 7.62 9.41
CA VAL A 77 15.00 7.61 7.97
C VAL A 77 13.75 6.80 7.68
N ILE A 78 12.75 7.45 7.10
CA ILE A 78 11.51 6.80 6.70
C ILE A 78 11.54 6.62 5.19
N LYS A 79 11.60 5.36 4.77
CA LYS A 79 11.56 4.97 3.36
C LYS A 79 10.12 4.72 2.94
N ILE A 80 9.66 5.55 2.01
CA ILE A 80 8.34 5.48 1.36
C ILE A 80 8.56 4.82 -0.01
N PRO A 81 8.22 3.53 -0.19
CA PRO A 81 8.46 2.83 -1.44
C PRO A 81 7.60 3.40 -2.59
N ARG A 82 8.12 3.33 -3.82
CA ARG A 82 7.46 3.83 -5.04
C ARG A 82 6.08 3.24 -5.32
N SER A 83 5.77 2.09 -4.74
CA SER A 83 4.48 1.41 -4.83
C SER A 83 3.33 2.11 -4.11
N ILE A 84 3.60 3.25 -3.47
CA ILE A 84 2.59 4.07 -2.80
C ILE A 84 1.93 5.00 -3.81
N ASP A 85 0.62 4.83 -3.94
CA ASP A 85 -0.22 5.72 -4.71
C ASP A 85 -0.06 7.17 -4.20
N ASP A 86 0.07 8.12 -5.13
CA ASP A 86 0.19 9.56 -4.85
C ASP A 86 1.56 10.09 -4.36
N LEU A 87 2.64 9.33 -4.55
CA LEU A 87 4.02 9.75 -4.22
C LEU A 87 4.47 11.06 -4.91
N GLY A 88 4.01 11.29 -6.14
CA GLY A 88 4.29 12.51 -6.89
C GLY A 88 3.66 13.75 -6.25
N ARG A 89 2.41 13.66 -5.79
CA ARG A 89 1.75 14.74 -5.06
C ARG A 89 2.37 14.94 -3.68
N LEU A 90 2.74 13.87 -2.99
CA LEU A 90 3.40 13.96 -1.69
C LEU A 90 4.71 14.74 -1.78
N ASN A 91 5.54 14.47 -2.78
CA ASN A 91 6.80 15.19 -2.99
C ASN A 91 6.56 16.68 -3.31
N ALA A 92 5.54 16.98 -4.14
CA ALA A 92 5.17 18.36 -4.44
C ALA A 92 4.73 19.14 -3.19
N VAL A 93 3.86 18.55 -2.36
CA VAL A 93 3.37 19.18 -1.12
C VAL A 93 4.48 19.35 -0.09
N ILE A 94 5.40 18.38 0.02
CA ILE A 94 6.58 18.50 0.89
C ILE A 94 7.43 19.70 0.47
N ARG A 95 7.76 19.82 -0.81
CA ARG A 95 8.59 20.92 -1.31
C ARG A 95 7.93 22.28 -1.10
N GLU A 96 6.61 22.35 -1.33
CA GLU A 96 5.82 23.56 -1.11
C GLU A 96 5.75 23.96 0.37
N LYS A 97 5.59 23.01 1.29
CA LYS A 97 5.43 23.29 2.73
C LYS A 97 6.74 23.44 3.49
N THR A 98 7.81 22.80 3.05
CA THR A 98 9.09 22.78 3.78
C THR A 98 10.13 23.75 3.18
N HIS A 99 9.84 24.42 2.06
CA HIS A 99 10.79 25.30 1.36
C HIS A 99 12.14 24.62 1.05
N ILE A 100 12.10 23.35 0.62
CA ILE A 100 13.25 22.53 0.20
C ILE A 100 13.10 22.14 -1.29
#